data_AF-A3X261-F1
#
_entry.id   AF-A3X261-F1
#
_cell.length_a   1.000
_cell.length_b   1.000
_cell.length_c   1.000
_cell.angle_alpha   90.00
_cell.angle_beta   90.00
_cell.angle_gamma   90.00
#
_symmetry.space_group_name_H-M   'P 1'
#
loop_
_entity.id
_entity.type
_entity.pdbx_description
1 polymer ?
#
loop_
_entity_poly.entity_id
_entity_poly.type
_entity_poly.pdbx_seq_one_letter_code
_entity_poly.pdbx_strand_id
1 'polypeptide(L)'
;MILEHGEGHVIITLRTIVESSENERALTAAEIQGVSDIVLAHPSWSDHGLAWIEAFDNIDLIELAKMAKANLKAVPKREAMAAMLYERLAPLFDPPRKPRKHTKAGSQAGTSRALLSGT
;
A
#
# COMPACT_ATOMS: atom_id res chain seq x y z
N MET A 1 -0.18 16.72 13.51
CA MET A 1 1.01 17.17 12.75
C MET A 1 2.13 16.15 12.90
N ILE A 2 3.10 16.08 11.96
CA ILE A 2 4.18 15.07 11.99
C ILE A 2 4.92 15.01 13.35
N LEU A 3 5.08 16.14 14.03
CA LEU A 3 5.76 16.26 15.33
C LEU A 3 5.00 15.60 16.50
N GLU A 4 3.74 15.24 16.33
CA GLU A 4 2.90 14.64 17.38
C GLU A 4 3.10 13.12 17.52
N HIS A 5 3.88 12.50 16.62
CA HIS A 5 4.01 11.04 16.52
C HIS A 5 5.36 10.51 17.02
N GLY A 6 6.17 11.37 17.65
CA GLY A 6 7.47 11.01 18.21
C GLY A 6 8.63 11.09 17.22
N GLU A 7 9.85 11.07 17.76
CA GLU A 7 11.09 11.26 16.99
C GLU A 7 11.28 10.20 15.90
N GLY A 8 11.04 8.92 16.21
CA GLY A 8 11.19 7.84 15.24
C GLY A 8 10.31 8.03 13.99
N HIS A 9 9.08 8.51 14.18
CA HIS A 9 8.15 8.80 13.08
C HIS A 9 8.64 9.95 12.19
N VAL A 10 9.15 11.02 12.82
CA VAL A 10 9.72 12.16 12.09
C VAL A 10 10.94 11.71 11.28
N ILE A 11 11.84 10.93 11.90
CA ILE A 11 13.04 10.41 11.26
C ILE A 11 12.68 9.57 10.04
N ILE A 12 11.84 8.54 10.18
CA ILE A 12 11.52 7.65 9.05
C ILE A 12 10.84 8.42 7.91
N THR A 13 9.94 9.36 8.22
CA THR A 13 9.25 10.18 7.21
C THR A 13 10.24 11.03 6.42
N LEU A 14 11.10 11.80 7.10
CA LEU A 14 12.07 12.67 6.43
C LEU A 14 13.15 11.87 5.70
N ARG A 15 13.61 10.78 6.30
CA ARG A 15 14.59 9.87 5.72
C ARG A 15 14.06 9.24 4.42
N THR A 16 12.80 8.84 4.39
CA THR A 16 12.14 8.31 3.17
C THR A 16 12.23 9.31 2.01
N ILE A 17 11.97 10.58 2.28
CA ILE A 17 12.01 11.63 1.24
C ILE A 17 13.45 11.92 0.81
N VAL A 18 14.38 12.04 1.77
CA VAL A 18 15.75 12.50 1.49
C VAL A 18 16.65 11.39 0.94
N GLU A 19 16.39 10.12 1.30
CA GLU A 19 17.21 8.98 0.85
C GLU A 19 16.62 8.27 -0.38
N SER A 20 15.40 8.61 -0.82
CA SER A 20 14.89 8.11 -2.10
C SER A 20 15.34 8.99 -3.25
N SER A 21 15.69 8.33 -4.35
CA SER A 21 16.28 8.93 -5.54
C SER A 21 15.35 9.99 -6.14
N GLU A 22 15.91 11.15 -6.49
CA GLU A 22 15.22 12.29 -7.13
C GLU A 22 14.16 12.99 -6.25
N ASN A 23 14.01 12.58 -4.98
CA ASN A 23 13.02 13.13 -4.06
C ASN A 23 13.64 14.05 -3.00
N GLU A 24 14.95 14.32 -3.01
CA GLU A 24 15.66 15.00 -1.91
C GLU A 24 15.15 16.44 -1.67
N ARG A 25 14.48 17.02 -2.69
CA ARG A 25 13.88 18.36 -2.66
C ARG A 25 12.38 18.36 -2.40
N ALA A 26 11.75 17.19 -2.26
CA ALA A 26 10.31 17.02 -2.06
C ALA A 26 9.89 17.27 -0.58
N LEU A 27 10.38 18.36 0.02
CA LEU A 27 10.22 18.67 1.45
C LEU A 27 9.15 19.75 1.71
N THR A 28 8.09 19.80 0.89
CA THR A 28 6.95 20.70 1.18
C THR A 28 5.93 20.01 2.10
N ALA A 29 5.00 20.80 2.65
CA ALA A 29 4.03 20.28 3.62
C ALA A 29 3.21 19.10 3.07
N ALA A 30 2.90 19.07 1.78
CA ALA A 30 2.04 18.04 1.21
C ALA A 30 2.74 16.68 1.09
N GLU A 31 4.00 16.68 0.67
CA GLU A 31 4.83 15.50 0.52
C GLU A 31 5.16 14.94 1.91
N ILE A 32 5.63 15.79 2.84
CA ILE A 32 5.91 15.38 4.22
C ILE A 32 4.66 14.79 4.89
N GLN A 33 3.51 15.44 4.77
CA GLN A 33 2.27 14.95 5.36
C GLN A 33 1.77 13.68 4.66
N GLY A 34 1.87 13.59 3.33
CA GLY A 34 1.47 12.40 2.58
C GLY A 34 2.29 11.17 2.95
N VAL A 35 3.62 11.30 3.05
CA VAL A 35 4.50 10.20 3.50
C VAL A 35 4.21 9.84 4.95
N SER A 36 4.08 10.84 5.83
CA SER A 36 3.70 10.65 7.23
C SER A 36 2.39 9.86 7.37
N ASP A 37 1.38 10.16 6.56
CA ASP A 37 0.08 9.50 6.60
C ASP A 37 0.19 8.02 6.21
N ILE A 38 1.02 7.69 5.22
CA ILE A 38 1.27 6.28 4.86
C ILE A 38 1.98 5.54 5.99
N VAL A 39 3.02 6.13 6.57
CA VAL A 39 3.76 5.50 7.69
C VAL A 39 2.83 5.23 8.88
N LEU A 40 1.91 6.15 9.19
CA LEU A 40 0.94 5.96 10.27
C LEU A 40 -0.13 4.91 9.94
N ALA A 41 -0.62 4.90 8.70
CA ALA A 41 -1.66 3.97 8.27
C ALA A 41 -1.14 2.53 8.10
N HIS A 42 0.13 2.38 7.69
CA HIS A 42 0.77 1.11 7.38
C HIS A 42 2.16 1.00 8.07
N PRO A 43 2.21 0.97 9.41
CA PRO A 43 3.48 0.98 10.14
C PRO A 43 4.40 -0.19 9.74
N SER A 44 3.83 -1.37 9.49
CA SER A 44 4.57 -2.57 9.09
C SER A 44 5.22 -2.48 7.70
N TRP A 45 4.81 -1.55 6.84
CA TRP A 45 5.47 -1.37 5.54
C TRP A 45 6.88 -0.79 5.73
N SER A 46 7.02 0.19 6.62
CA SER A 46 8.31 0.82 6.91
C SER A 46 9.32 -0.12 7.58
N ASP A 47 8.85 -1.20 8.21
CA ASP A 47 9.70 -2.24 8.81
C ASP A 47 10.49 -3.06 7.78
N HIS A 48 10.19 -2.93 6.48
CA HIS A 48 10.93 -3.58 5.39
C HIS A 48 12.30 -2.94 5.11
N GLY A 49 12.69 -1.92 5.89
CA GLY A 49 14.04 -1.35 5.85
C GLY A 49 14.37 -0.71 4.50
N LEU A 50 15.44 -1.16 3.84
CA LEU A 50 15.86 -0.57 2.57
C LEU A 50 14.81 -0.71 1.47
N ALA A 51 14.07 -1.83 1.43
CA ALA A 51 13.02 -2.05 0.45
C ALA A 51 11.88 -1.01 0.55
N TRP A 52 11.66 -0.42 1.73
CA TRP A 52 10.74 0.70 1.90
C TRP A 52 11.26 1.95 1.18
N ILE A 53 12.54 2.29 1.31
CA ILE A 53 13.14 3.45 0.65
C ILE A 53 13.19 3.24 -0.87
N GLU A 54 13.59 2.05 -1.32
CA GLU A 54 13.65 1.68 -2.76
C GLU A 54 12.27 1.73 -3.43
N ALA A 55 11.20 1.47 -2.69
CA ALA A 55 9.85 1.64 -3.21
C ALA A 55 9.57 3.10 -3.60
N PHE A 56 10.15 4.08 -2.90
CA PHE A 56 10.02 5.50 -3.21
C PHE A 56 10.93 5.97 -4.34
N ASP A 57 12.00 5.24 -4.68
CA ASP A 57 12.83 5.55 -5.87
C ASP A 57 12.02 5.52 -7.18
N ASN A 58 10.90 4.79 -7.18
CA ASN A 58 10.01 4.65 -8.33
C ASN A 58 8.82 5.63 -8.28
N ILE A 59 8.82 6.58 -7.33
CA ILE A 59 7.73 7.52 -7.09
C ILE A 59 8.27 8.95 -7.10
N ASP A 60 7.91 9.73 -8.13
CA ASP A 60 8.18 11.17 -8.16
C ASP A 60 7.20 11.94 -7.25
N LEU A 61 7.64 12.26 -6.03
CA LEU A 61 6.82 12.97 -5.04
C LEU A 61 6.46 14.39 -5.50
N ILE A 62 7.33 15.04 -6.25
CA ILE A 62 7.13 16.41 -6.75
C ILE A 62 6.01 16.41 -7.80
N GLU A 63 6.01 15.42 -8.70
CA GLU A 63 4.95 15.26 -9.69
C GLU A 63 3.62 14.87 -9.05
N LEU A 64 3.61 13.97 -8.06
CA LEU A 64 2.40 13.69 -7.29
C LEU A 64 1.84 14.96 -6.63
N ALA A 65 2.70 15.81 -6.07
CA ALA A 65 2.26 17.06 -5.47
C ALA A 65 1.66 18.04 -6.50
N LYS A 66 2.16 18.05 -7.75
CA LYS A 66 1.55 18.80 -8.87
C LYS A 66 0.20 18.22 -9.25
N MET A 67 0.08 16.90 -9.38
CA MET A 67 -1.19 16.21 -9.65
C MET A 67 -2.24 16.50 -8.56
N ALA A 68 -1.84 16.41 -7.29
CA ALA A 68 -2.70 16.72 -6.15
C ALA A 68 -3.20 18.18 -6.20
N LYS A 69 -2.33 19.13 -6.58
CA LYS A 69 -2.70 20.54 -6.76
C LYS A 69 -3.66 20.75 -7.93
N ALA A 70 -3.51 20.00 -9.01
CA ALA A 70 -4.35 20.09 -10.21
C ALA A 70 -5.80 19.66 -9.97
N ASN A 71 -6.10 18.99 -8.84
CA ASN A 71 -7.45 18.55 -8.50
C ASN A 71 -8.41 19.69 -8.06
N LEU A 72 -8.04 20.97 -8.25
CA LEU A 72 -8.88 22.19 -8.08
C LEU A 72 -9.84 22.19 -6.87
N LYS A 73 -9.41 21.65 -5.72
CA LYS A 73 -10.15 21.53 -4.44
C LYS A 73 -11.21 20.41 -4.38
N ALA A 74 -11.30 19.51 -5.35
CA ALA A 74 -12.18 18.34 -5.23
C ALA A 74 -11.76 17.44 -4.05
N VAL A 75 -10.44 17.36 -3.78
CA VAL A 75 -9.85 16.68 -2.62
C VAL A 75 -8.74 17.58 -2.05
N PRO A 76 -8.60 17.72 -0.72
CA PRO A 76 -7.48 18.47 -0.18
C PRO A 76 -6.14 17.77 -0.47
N LYS A 77 -5.08 18.57 -0.59
CA LYS A 77 -3.80 18.14 -1.21
C LYS A 77 -3.16 16.98 -0.43
N ARG A 78 -3.24 16.99 0.89
CA ARG A 78 -2.68 15.95 1.77
C ARG A 78 -3.33 14.59 1.52
N GLU A 79 -4.65 14.57 1.48
CA GLU A 79 -5.45 13.36 1.27
C GLU A 79 -5.25 12.80 -0.14
N ALA A 80 -5.15 13.69 -1.15
CA ALA A 80 -4.81 13.28 -2.51
C ALA A 80 -3.41 12.66 -2.59
N MET A 81 -2.42 13.25 -1.92
CA MET A 81 -1.06 12.69 -1.83
C MET A 81 -1.07 11.30 -1.19
N ALA A 82 -1.69 11.15 -0.03
CA ALA A 82 -1.78 9.87 0.66
C ALA A 82 -2.47 8.79 -0.20
N ALA A 83 -3.55 9.13 -0.90
CA ALA A 83 -4.24 8.19 -1.78
C ALA A 83 -3.35 7.73 -2.96
N MET A 84 -2.65 8.65 -3.62
CA MET A 84 -1.75 8.32 -4.74
C MET A 84 -0.52 7.52 -4.30
N LEU A 85 -0.01 7.79 -3.10
CA LEU A 85 1.07 6.99 -2.51
C LEU A 85 0.59 5.57 -2.18
N TYR A 86 -0.57 5.44 -1.55
CA TYR A 86 -1.17 4.13 -1.26
C TYR A 86 -1.33 3.31 -2.54
N GLU A 87 -1.86 3.90 -3.61
CA GLU A 87 -2.03 3.24 -4.91
C GLU A 87 -0.73 2.61 -5.44
N ARG A 88 0.40 3.31 -5.26
CA ARG A 88 1.73 2.88 -5.74
C ARG A 88 2.40 1.87 -4.81
N LEU A 89 2.20 2.00 -3.51
CA LEU A 89 2.89 1.21 -2.49
C LEU A 89 2.13 -0.09 -2.13
N ALA A 90 0.80 -0.07 -2.15
CA ALA A 90 -0.01 -1.24 -1.78
C ALA A 90 0.31 -2.50 -2.60
N PRO A 91 0.55 -2.44 -3.93
CA PRO A 91 0.96 -3.63 -4.69
C PRO A 91 2.28 -4.25 -4.25
N LEU A 92 3.17 -3.47 -3.62
CA LEU A 92 4.49 -3.90 -3.17
C LEU A 92 4.44 -4.55 -1.79
N PHE A 93 3.66 -3.99 -0.87
CA PHE A 93 3.65 -4.39 0.54
C PHE A 93 2.39 -5.16 0.97
N ASP A 94 1.27 -4.99 0.28
CA ASP A 94 0.01 -5.69 0.52
C ASP A 94 -0.54 -6.28 -0.80
N PRO A 95 0.18 -7.21 -1.45
CA PRO A 95 -0.23 -7.74 -2.74
C PRO A 95 -1.61 -8.39 -2.64
N PRO A 96 -2.51 -8.14 -3.62
CA PRO A 96 -3.87 -8.66 -3.57
C PRO A 96 -3.84 -10.18 -3.46
N ARG A 97 -4.60 -10.71 -2.49
CA ARG A 97 -4.69 -12.15 -2.27
C ARG A 97 -5.11 -12.82 -3.58
N LYS A 98 -4.24 -13.69 -4.13
CA LYS A 98 -4.58 -14.46 -5.34
C LYS A 98 -5.93 -15.15 -5.13
N PRO A 99 -6.92 -14.98 -6.02
CA PRO A 99 -8.20 -15.64 -5.87
C PRO A 99 -7.94 -17.15 -5.82
N ARG A 100 -8.40 -17.80 -4.75
CA ARG A 100 -8.30 -19.25 -4.60
C ARG A 100 -8.99 -19.89 -5.80
N LYS A 101 -8.26 -20.67 -6.59
CA LYS A 101 -8.88 -21.55 -7.58
C LYS A 101 -9.84 -22.47 -6.82
N HIS A 102 -11.13 -22.36 -7.08
CA HIS A 102 -12.09 -23.37 -6.62
C HIS A 102 -11.79 -24.67 -7.37
N THR A 103 -10.99 -25.54 -6.76
CA THR A 103 -10.83 -26.91 -7.23
C THR A 103 -12.18 -27.59 -7.11
N LYS A 104 -12.86 -27.86 -8.22
CA LYS A 104 -14.02 -28.76 -8.24
C LYS A 104 -13.53 -30.12 -7.76
N ALA A 105 -13.82 -30.47 -6.51
CA ALA A 105 -13.63 -31.82 -6.00
C ALA A 105 -14.45 -32.77 -6.87
N GLY A 106 -13.78 -33.78 -7.42
CA GLY A 106 -14.36 -34.74 -8.34
C GLY A 106 -15.58 -35.43 -7.73
N SER A 107 -16.71 -35.35 -8.43
CA SER A 107 -17.83 -36.25 -8.22
C SER A 107 -17.52 -37.56 -8.96
N GLN A 108 -16.75 -38.44 -8.32
CA GLN A 108 -16.77 -39.87 -8.61
C GLN A 108 -16.72 -40.66 -7.31
N ALA A 109 -17.80 -41.39 -7.05
CA ALA A 109 -17.85 -42.79 -6.58
C ALA A 109 -19.06 -43.00 -5.66
N GLY A 110 -19.96 -43.90 -6.09
CA GLY A 110 -21.09 -44.33 -5.29
C GLY A 110 -21.90 -45.46 -5.91
N THR A 111 -21.28 -46.34 -6.71
CA THR A 111 -21.90 -47.60 -7.12
C THR A 111 -21.79 -48.58 -5.94
N SER A 112 -22.91 -48.96 -5.32
CA SER A 112 -23.03 -50.25 -4.65
C SER A 112 -24.47 -50.66 -4.35
N ARG A 113 -24.62 -51.98 -4.30
CA ARG A 113 -25.77 -52.83 -4.62
C ARG A 113 -26.32 -53.48 -3.34
N ALA A 114 -27.65 -53.60 -3.20
CA ALA A 114 -28.33 -54.65 -2.42
C ALA A 114 -29.80 -54.72 -2.87
N LEU A 115 -30.22 -55.73 -3.65
CA LEU A 115 -30.79 -57.00 -3.16
C LEU A 115 -31.89 -56.82 -2.09
N LEU A 116 -33.14 -56.79 -2.54
CA LEU A 116 -34.29 -57.19 -1.72
C LEU A 116 -35.08 -58.25 -2.48
N SER A 117 -34.99 -59.46 -1.94
CA SER A 117 -35.89 -60.59 -2.19
C SER A 117 -37.17 -60.37 -1.36
N GLY A 118 -38.32 -60.76 -1.89
CA GLY A 118 -39.58 -60.73 -1.14
C GLY A 118 -40.81 -61.04 -1.99
N THR A 119 -41.08 -62.34 -2.14
CA THR A 119 -42.38 -63.05 -2.28
C THR A 119 -43.45 -62.48 -3.20
#